data_AF-A0A1G7YVT2-F1
#
_entry.id   AF-A0A1G7YVT2-F1
#
_cell.length_a   1.000
_cell.length_b   1.000
_cell.length_c   1.000
_cell.angle_alpha   90.00
_cell.angle_beta   90.00
_cell.angle_gamma   90.00
#
_symmetry.space_group_name_H-M   'P 1'
#
loop_
_entity.id
_entity.type
_entity.pdbx_description
1 polymer ?
#
loop_
_entity_poly.entity_id
_entity_poly.type
_entity_poly.pdbx_seq_one_letter_code
_entity_poly.pdbx_strand_id
1 'polypeptide(L)'
;MTTCDPSNNGSSVSIGATRESASAPAVPDRGSNRGGGGGGGGSVNVPPPPPDPDAYYPGARTRDEWLAQCAFDQACADAVVAPGGAPLLGTEQADQQPADPAPAPAAPDPTTATIEDVAQFAPQPPRVIGEPDGVGVVGMPTNFVVDAAEHTVTGRIFDVPVTVRFTPVSYAFDYGDGSTRETTSPGTSWDDLDVPQFTATDTSHSYGAAGEYEASVTIRYAAEADAGGGWFPIAGLLELNTPTTVIRVVEVDTALVERTCDEDPSGPGC
;
A
#
# COMPACT_ATOMS: atom_id res chain seq x y z
N MET A 1 -24.32 34.92 7.03
CA MET A 1 -22.87 34.88 7.28
C MET A 1 -22.65 34.03 8.51
N THR A 2 -22.35 32.75 8.32
CA THR A 2 -21.84 31.88 9.39
C THR A 2 -20.81 30.98 8.74
N THR A 3 -19.56 31.23 9.08
CA THR A 3 -18.35 30.55 8.63
C THR A 3 -18.30 29.18 9.32
N CYS A 4 -18.10 28.11 8.56
CA CYS A 4 -17.67 26.83 9.09
C CYS A 4 -16.20 26.63 8.71
N ASP A 5 -15.33 26.74 9.70
CA ASP A 5 -13.94 26.29 9.62
C ASP A 5 -13.88 24.81 10.05
N PRO A 6 -13.45 23.88 9.19
CA PRO A 6 -13.08 22.54 9.64
C PRO A 6 -11.58 22.52 9.99
N SER A 7 -11.23 22.85 11.24
CA SER A 7 -9.94 22.44 11.79
C SER A 7 -10.05 20.99 12.28
N ASN A 8 -9.53 20.03 11.52
CA ASN A 8 -9.29 18.67 12.00
C ASN A 8 -7.79 18.52 12.29
N ASN A 9 -7.45 18.49 13.58
CA ASN A 9 -6.09 18.40 14.10
C ASN A 9 -5.69 16.94 14.37
N GLY A 10 -5.70 16.10 13.33
CA GLY A 10 -4.88 14.88 13.21
C GLY A 10 -4.73 13.95 14.42
N SER A 11 -5.70 13.90 15.33
CA SER A 11 -5.60 13.14 16.57
C SER A 11 -6.29 11.79 16.38
N SER A 12 -5.47 10.76 16.17
CA SER A 12 -5.72 9.32 16.34
C SER A 12 -7.19 8.91 16.51
N VAL A 13 -7.79 8.35 15.47
CA VAL A 13 -9.05 7.61 15.59
C VAL A 13 -8.70 6.15 15.86
N SER A 14 -8.96 5.68 17.09
CA SER A 14 -8.93 4.27 17.44
C SER A 14 -10.33 3.70 17.27
N ILE A 15 -10.57 2.89 16.24
CA ILE A 15 -11.79 2.07 16.12
C ILE A 15 -11.31 0.63 16.01
N GLY A 16 -11.38 -0.08 17.13
CA GLY A 16 -11.04 -1.50 17.20
C GLY A 16 -12.12 -2.35 16.51
N ALA A 17 -11.70 -3.28 15.67
CA ALA A 17 -12.56 -4.35 15.21
C ALA A 17 -12.66 -5.40 16.33
N THR A 18 -13.69 -5.32 17.16
CA THR A 18 -14.03 -6.39 18.11
C THR A 18 -15.18 -7.22 17.57
N ARG A 19 -15.02 -8.54 17.46
CA ARG A 19 -16.16 -9.47 17.35
C ARG A 19 -16.83 -9.60 18.72
N GLU A 20 -18.16 -9.48 18.75
CA GLU A 20 -19.01 -9.59 19.93
C GLU A 20 -18.92 -10.97 20.61
N SER A 21 -18.88 -10.97 21.95
CA SER A 21 -19.69 -11.85 22.81
C SER A 21 -19.74 -11.33 24.25
N ALA A 22 -20.88 -11.58 24.89
CA ALA A 22 -21.47 -10.78 25.96
C ALA A 22 -21.18 -11.19 27.41
N SER A 23 -21.56 -10.26 28.30
CA SER A 23 -22.10 -10.42 29.68
C SER A 23 -21.15 -10.24 30.88
N ALA A 24 -21.47 -9.23 31.69
CA ALA A 24 -21.09 -9.08 33.11
C ALA A 24 -22.05 -9.90 34.02
N PRO A 25 -21.75 -10.10 35.32
CA PRO A 25 -21.94 -9.05 36.33
C PRO A 25 -20.83 -8.96 37.40
N ALA A 26 -20.99 -8.00 38.33
CA ALA A 26 -19.99 -7.40 39.20
C ALA A 26 -19.91 -7.94 40.66
N VAL A 27 -18.68 -7.91 41.24
CA VAL A 27 -18.26 -7.46 42.62
C VAL A 27 -18.68 -8.34 43.85
N PRO A 28 -17.91 -8.44 44.99
CA PRO A 28 -16.91 -7.51 45.56
C PRO A 28 -15.55 -8.03 46.09
N ASP A 29 -14.74 -6.99 46.32
CA ASP A 29 -13.47 -6.77 47.04
C ASP A 29 -13.26 -7.46 48.41
N ARG A 30 -12.01 -7.90 48.67
CA ARG A 30 -11.40 -7.96 50.02
C ARG A 30 -9.90 -8.27 49.96
N GLY A 31 -9.10 -7.33 50.46
CA GLY A 31 -8.17 -7.63 51.57
C GLY A 31 -6.69 -7.78 51.23
N SER A 32 -5.97 -6.67 51.39
CA SER A 32 -4.54 -6.53 51.67
C SER A 32 -3.91 -7.65 52.52
N ASN A 33 -2.74 -8.17 52.13
CA ASN A 33 -1.66 -8.37 53.10
C ASN A 33 -0.25 -8.41 52.49
N ARG A 34 0.69 -7.90 53.29
CA ARG A 34 2.13 -7.74 53.05
C ARG A 34 2.93 -9.02 53.38
N GLY A 35 4.11 -9.11 52.77
CA GLY A 35 5.25 -9.98 53.15
C GLY A 35 5.72 -10.75 51.90
N GLY A 36 6.91 -10.57 51.34
CA GLY A 36 8.22 -10.28 51.93
C GLY A 36 9.07 -11.54 51.80
N GLY A 37 10.05 -11.56 50.89
CA GLY A 37 11.00 -12.68 50.77
C GLY A 37 11.63 -12.76 49.39
N GLY A 38 12.92 -12.43 49.31
CA GLY A 38 13.66 -12.30 48.06
C GLY A 38 13.99 -13.61 47.34
N GLY A 39 14.34 -13.45 46.08
CA GLY A 39 14.97 -14.45 45.23
C GLY A 39 15.57 -13.74 44.03
N GLY A 40 16.89 -13.56 44.03
CA GLY A 40 17.61 -12.93 42.94
C GLY A 40 17.52 -13.77 41.66
N GLY A 41 17.03 -13.15 40.60
CA GLY A 41 17.26 -13.57 39.22
C GLY A 41 17.77 -12.35 38.50
N GLY A 42 19.07 -12.31 38.23
CA GLY A 42 19.67 -11.22 37.46
C GLY A 42 18.97 -11.12 36.11
N SER A 43 18.28 -10.01 35.89
CA SER A 43 17.92 -9.58 34.54
C SER A 43 19.24 -9.40 33.80
N VAL A 44 19.61 -10.40 32.99
CA VAL A 44 20.64 -10.18 31.99
C VAL A 44 20.02 -9.14 31.07
N ASN A 45 20.42 -7.87 31.24
CA ASN A 45 20.23 -6.86 30.21
C ASN A 45 21.11 -7.31 29.05
N VAL A 46 20.56 -8.22 28.24
CA VAL A 46 21.07 -8.48 26.90
C VAL A 46 20.79 -7.17 26.16
N PRO A 47 21.82 -6.42 25.75
CA PRO A 47 21.58 -5.28 24.88
C PRO A 47 20.81 -5.78 23.66
N PRO A 48 19.77 -5.06 23.20
CA PRO A 48 19.03 -5.48 22.01
C PRO A 48 20.03 -5.73 20.89
N PRO A 49 19.84 -6.80 20.08
CA PRO A 49 20.68 -7.03 18.93
C PRO A 49 20.69 -5.75 18.07
N PRO A 50 21.82 -5.39 17.45
CA PRO A 50 21.84 -4.25 16.54
C PRO A 50 20.75 -4.47 15.48
N PRO A 51 19.93 -3.45 15.16
CA PRO A 51 18.91 -3.58 14.13
C PRO A 51 19.56 -4.06 12.82
N ASP A 52 19.04 -5.15 12.28
CA ASP A 52 19.49 -5.72 11.02
C ASP A 52 19.04 -4.80 9.86
N PRO A 53 19.95 -4.30 9.01
CA PRO A 53 19.59 -3.48 7.86
C PRO A 53 18.70 -4.21 6.83
N ASP A 54 18.63 -5.55 6.86
CA ASP A 54 17.91 -6.38 5.89
C ASP A 54 16.94 -7.40 6.54
N ALA A 55 16.18 -6.97 7.57
CA ALA A 55 14.81 -7.43 7.84
C ALA A 55 14.34 -8.71 7.10
N TYR A 56 14.58 -9.88 7.70
CA TYR A 56 14.47 -11.24 7.12
C TYR A 56 13.37 -11.44 6.04
N TYR A 57 13.74 -11.34 4.76
CA TYR A 57 12.86 -11.69 3.65
C TYR A 57 12.90 -13.21 3.36
N PRO A 58 11.76 -13.84 3.01
CA PRO A 58 11.72 -15.25 2.66
C PRO A 58 12.73 -15.61 1.58
N GLY A 59 13.58 -16.60 1.84
CA GLY A 59 14.61 -17.06 0.90
C GLY A 59 15.94 -16.31 0.95
N ALA A 60 16.23 -15.56 2.03
CA ALA A 60 17.47 -14.79 2.20
C ALA A 60 17.71 -13.76 1.07
N ARG A 61 16.61 -13.14 0.60
CA ARG A 61 16.62 -12.08 -0.41
C ARG A 61 16.88 -10.72 0.23
N THR A 62 17.40 -9.79 -0.55
CA THR A 62 17.38 -8.37 -0.21
C THR A 62 15.97 -7.77 -0.36
N ARG A 63 15.73 -6.60 0.23
CA ARG A 63 14.46 -5.86 0.06
C ARG A 63 14.11 -5.63 -1.41
N ASP A 64 15.07 -5.17 -2.20
CA ASP A 64 14.85 -4.82 -3.61
C ASP A 64 14.50 -6.05 -4.45
N GLU A 65 15.17 -7.18 -4.19
CA GLU A 65 14.84 -8.45 -4.86
C GLU A 65 13.45 -8.97 -4.46
N TRP A 66 13.05 -8.77 -3.21
CA TRP A 66 11.71 -9.12 -2.76
C TRP A 66 10.64 -8.24 -3.41
N LEU A 67 10.82 -6.91 -3.44
CA LEU A 67 9.92 -5.97 -4.11
C LEU A 67 9.79 -6.27 -5.61
N ALA A 68 10.90 -6.53 -6.28
CA ALA A 68 10.92 -6.90 -7.69
C ALA A 68 10.14 -8.19 -7.97
N GLN A 69 10.17 -9.17 -7.06
CA GLN A 69 9.37 -10.38 -7.20
C GLN A 69 7.87 -10.09 -7.05
N CYS A 70 7.50 -9.26 -6.08
CA CYS A 70 6.10 -8.91 -5.83
C CYS A 70 5.45 -8.14 -6.99
N ALA A 71 6.24 -7.45 -7.83
CA ALA A 71 5.76 -6.84 -9.06
C ALA A 71 5.14 -7.87 -10.05
N PHE A 72 5.56 -9.13 -9.99
CA PHE A 72 5.15 -10.18 -10.93
C PHE A 72 4.38 -11.34 -10.28
N ASP A 73 4.24 -11.36 -8.95
CA ASP A 73 3.59 -12.43 -8.20
C ASP A 73 2.62 -11.87 -7.15
N GLN A 74 1.32 -12.10 -7.39
CA GLN A 74 0.25 -11.64 -6.50
C GLN A 74 0.22 -12.34 -5.15
N ALA A 75 0.86 -13.51 -5.03
CA ALA A 75 0.97 -14.18 -3.74
C ALA A 75 1.88 -13.41 -2.76
N CYS A 76 2.76 -12.54 -3.27
CA CYS A 76 3.74 -11.72 -2.54
C CYS A 76 4.02 -12.27 -1.12
N ALA A 77 4.87 -13.30 -1.08
CA ALA A 77 5.28 -14.11 0.07
C ALA A 77 4.17 -14.84 0.87
N ASP A 78 4.26 -16.17 0.88
CA ASP A 78 3.71 -17.01 1.95
C ASP A 78 4.28 -16.55 3.31
N ALA A 79 3.44 -16.58 4.35
CA ALA A 79 3.76 -16.07 5.70
C ALA A 79 5.18 -16.42 6.16
N VAL A 80 5.89 -15.44 6.75
CA VAL A 80 7.18 -15.67 7.41
C VAL A 80 6.93 -16.57 8.62
N VAL A 81 7.09 -17.88 8.44
CA VAL A 81 7.16 -18.79 9.57
C VAL A 81 8.52 -18.56 10.22
N ALA A 82 8.53 -18.06 11.46
CA ALA A 82 9.74 -17.97 12.26
C ALA A 82 10.49 -19.31 12.23
N PRO A 83 11.79 -19.34 11.91
CA PRO A 83 12.56 -20.58 11.94
C PRO A 83 12.60 -21.09 13.38
N GLY A 84 11.79 -22.10 13.70
CA GLY A 84 11.72 -22.68 15.05
C GLY A 84 10.35 -23.13 15.56
N GLY A 85 9.27 -22.94 14.79
CA GLY A 85 7.98 -23.55 15.13
C GLY A 85 8.01 -25.06 15.00
N ALA A 86 8.32 -25.79 16.08
CA ALA A 86 8.30 -27.24 16.08
C ALA A 86 6.89 -27.77 15.75
N PRO A 87 6.75 -28.77 14.86
CA PRO A 87 5.48 -29.48 14.73
C PRO A 87 5.27 -30.35 15.97
N LEU A 88 4.31 -30.00 16.82
CA LEU A 88 3.85 -30.91 17.86
C LEU A 88 2.89 -31.93 17.24
N LEU A 89 3.45 -33.07 16.81
CA LEU A 89 2.71 -34.30 16.60
C LEU A 89 2.94 -35.20 17.80
N GLY A 90 1.88 -35.44 18.56
CA GLY A 90 1.89 -36.32 19.71
C GLY A 90 0.49 -36.50 20.30
N THR A 91 -0.32 -37.36 19.69
CA THR A 91 -1.49 -37.94 20.34
C THR A 91 -1.04 -39.00 21.34
N GLU A 92 -0.86 -38.63 22.61
CA GLU A 92 -0.95 -39.59 23.72
C GLU A 92 -1.75 -38.96 24.87
N GLN A 93 -2.92 -39.53 25.10
CA GLN A 93 -3.88 -39.20 26.14
C GLN A 93 -3.60 -40.11 27.35
N ALA A 94 -3.19 -39.55 28.49
CA ALA A 94 -3.48 -40.11 29.82
C ALA A 94 -3.15 -39.11 30.96
N ASP A 95 -4.09 -39.06 31.92
CA ASP A 95 -4.06 -38.47 33.27
C ASP A 95 -4.16 -36.94 33.45
N GLN A 96 -5.41 -36.49 33.64
CA GLN A 96 -5.78 -35.14 34.07
C GLN A 96 -5.51 -34.94 35.57
N GLN A 97 -4.40 -34.28 35.88
CA GLN A 97 -4.24 -33.49 37.11
C GLN A 97 -5.12 -32.23 36.98
N PRO A 98 -5.79 -31.72 38.04
CA PRO A 98 -6.59 -30.51 37.93
C PRO A 98 -5.71 -29.34 37.46
N ALA A 99 -5.99 -28.83 36.25
CA ALA A 99 -5.18 -27.77 35.65
C ALA A 99 -5.42 -26.44 36.40
N ASP A 100 -4.31 -25.75 36.67
CA ASP A 100 -4.26 -24.31 36.93
C ASP A 100 -5.10 -23.55 35.87
N PRO A 101 -5.68 -22.37 36.16
CA PRO A 101 -6.44 -21.62 35.15
C PRO A 101 -5.59 -21.46 33.89
N ALA A 102 -6.14 -21.85 32.75
CA ALA A 102 -5.46 -21.74 31.47
C ALA A 102 -4.89 -20.31 31.30
N PRO A 103 -3.62 -20.15 30.88
CA PRO A 103 -3.09 -18.85 30.56
C PRO A 103 -4.02 -18.14 29.57
N ALA A 104 -4.19 -16.82 29.73
CA ALA A 104 -4.92 -16.02 28.76
C ALA A 104 -4.40 -16.31 27.33
N PRO A 105 -5.26 -16.33 26.29
CA PRO A 105 -4.81 -16.53 24.92
C PRO A 105 -3.65 -15.57 24.62
N ALA A 106 -2.54 -16.11 24.10
CA ALA A 106 -1.43 -15.28 23.68
C ALA A 106 -1.93 -14.29 22.61
N ALA A 107 -1.49 -13.03 22.70
CA ALA A 107 -1.78 -12.05 21.66
C ALA A 107 -1.23 -12.55 20.31
N PRO A 108 -1.94 -12.31 19.19
CA PRO A 108 -1.45 -12.71 17.87
C PRO A 108 -0.08 -12.07 17.58
N ASP A 109 0.81 -12.83 16.97
CA ASP A 109 2.13 -12.35 16.57
C ASP A 109 1.99 -11.36 15.39
N PRO A 110 2.49 -10.12 15.48
CA PRO A 110 2.40 -9.15 14.39
C PRO A 110 3.09 -9.64 13.10
N THR A 111 4.03 -10.58 13.17
CA THR A 111 4.69 -11.17 11.98
C THR A 111 3.78 -12.09 11.17
N THR A 112 2.64 -12.50 11.72
CA THR A 112 1.62 -13.27 10.97
C THR A 112 0.58 -12.38 10.29
N ALA A 113 0.73 -11.06 10.36
CA ALA A 113 -0.19 -10.12 9.72
C ALA A 113 -0.18 -10.27 8.19
N THR A 114 -1.36 -10.10 7.60
CA THR A 114 -1.59 -10.14 6.16
C THR A 114 -1.92 -8.75 5.63
N ILE A 115 -2.00 -8.62 4.31
CA ILE A 115 -2.37 -7.35 3.69
C ILE A 115 -3.75 -6.84 4.15
N GLU A 116 -4.68 -7.75 4.47
CA GLU A 116 -6.02 -7.40 4.97
C GLU A 116 -5.96 -6.70 6.33
N ASP A 117 -5.01 -7.08 7.19
CA ASP A 117 -4.83 -6.48 8.52
C ASP A 117 -4.29 -5.04 8.44
N VAL A 118 -3.53 -4.73 7.39
CA VAL A 118 -2.91 -3.42 7.18
C VAL A 118 -3.63 -2.54 6.17
N ALA A 119 -4.63 -3.05 5.45
CA ALA A 119 -5.35 -2.31 4.41
C ALA A 119 -5.95 -0.97 4.91
N GLN A 120 -6.32 -0.88 6.18
CA GLN A 120 -6.80 0.36 6.81
C GLN A 120 -5.75 1.49 6.85
N PHE A 121 -4.47 1.15 6.70
CA PHE A 121 -3.34 2.07 6.66
C PHE A 121 -2.95 2.46 5.22
N ALA A 122 -3.74 2.06 4.23
CA ALA A 122 -3.46 2.32 2.82
C ALA A 122 -3.29 3.82 2.51
N PRO A 123 -2.40 4.17 1.55
CA PRO A 123 -2.34 5.52 1.03
C PRO A 123 -3.67 5.94 0.38
N GLN A 124 -3.89 7.25 0.29
CA GLN A 124 -5.00 7.77 -0.50
C GLN A 124 -4.76 7.50 -2.00
N PRO A 125 -5.80 7.13 -2.77
CA PRO A 125 -5.65 6.94 -4.22
C PRO A 125 -5.08 8.19 -4.91
N PRO A 126 -3.95 8.09 -5.62
CA PRO A 126 -3.47 9.19 -6.44
C PRO A 126 -4.34 9.34 -7.69
N ARG A 127 -4.07 10.40 -8.47
CA ARG A 127 -4.71 10.60 -9.78
C ARG A 127 -3.75 10.17 -10.88
N VAL A 128 -4.31 9.56 -11.92
CA VAL A 128 -3.62 9.42 -13.20
C VAL A 128 -3.72 10.73 -13.98
N ILE A 129 -2.63 11.11 -14.64
CA ILE A 129 -2.51 12.27 -15.50
C ILE A 129 -2.28 11.73 -16.91
N GLY A 130 -3.12 12.15 -17.86
CA GLY A 130 -2.86 11.97 -19.28
C GLY A 130 -2.24 13.23 -19.86
N GLU A 131 -1.13 13.12 -20.58
CA GLU A 131 -0.46 14.27 -21.21
C GLU A 131 -0.67 14.26 -22.73
N PRO A 132 -0.86 15.43 -23.36
CA PRO A 132 -0.92 16.76 -22.73
C PRO A 132 -2.31 17.09 -22.13
N ASP A 133 -2.38 17.54 -20.86
CA ASP A 133 -3.59 18.10 -20.21
C ASP A 133 -4.89 17.29 -20.39
N GLY A 134 -4.80 15.96 -20.45
CA GLY A 134 -5.92 15.05 -20.67
C GLY A 134 -6.43 15.03 -22.12
N VAL A 135 -5.66 15.52 -23.08
CA VAL A 135 -6.00 15.56 -24.51
C VAL A 135 -5.12 14.61 -25.29
N GLY A 136 -5.72 13.74 -26.09
CA GLY A 136 -5.01 12.88 -27.04
C GLY A 136 -5.29 13.29 -28.48
N VAL A 137 -4.42 12.88 -29.41
CA VAL A 137 -4.66 12.98 -30.86
C VAL A 137 -4.76 11.58 -31.42
N VAL A 138 -5.75 11.33 -32.29
CA VAL A 138 -5.95 10.03 -32.94
C VAL A 138 -4.63 9.56 -33.60
N GLY A 139 -4.21 8.34 -33.24
CA GLY A 139 -2.99 7.71 -33.75
C GLY A 139 -1.68 8.25 -33.18
N MET A 140 -1.69 9.24 -32.29
CA MET A 140 -0.50 9.76 -31.61
C MET A 140 -0.38 9.23 -30.18
N PRO A 141 0.84 9.09 -29.61
CA PRO A 141 1.03 8.68 -28.23
C PRO A 141 0.52 9.72 -27.23
N THR A 142 -0.44 9.34 -26.39
CA THR A 142 -0.81 10.08 -25.17
C THR A 142 -0.02 9.46 -24.01
N ASN A 143 0.73 10.26 -23.25
CA ASN A 143 1.53 9.76 -22.12
C ASN A 143 0.67 9.67 -20.86
N PHE A 144 0.90 8.66 -20.03
CA PHE A 144 0.18 8.48 -18.77
C PHE A 144 1.16 8.40 -17.60
N VAL A 145 0.88 9.17 -16.55
CA VAL A 145 1.72 9.24 -15.35
C VAL A 145 0.82 9.16 -14.12
N VAL A 146 1.24 8.45 -13.08
CA VAL A 146 0.55 8.40 -11.80
C VAL A 146 1.50 8.76 -10.66
N ASP A 147 1.11 9.69 -9.78
CA ASP A 147 1.94 10.08 -8.63
C ASP A 147 1.78 9.08 -7.47
N ALA A 148 2.35 7.89 -7.64
CA ALA A 148 2.36 6.85 -6.63
C ALA A 148 3.75 6.78 -5.99
N ALA A 149 3.80 7.03 -4.68
CA ALA A 149 5.03 6.99 -3.91
C ALA A 149 4.95 6.02 -2.73
N GLU A 150 6.11 5.76 -2.13
CA GLU A 150 6.19 5.03 -0.86
C GLU A 150 5.40 5.77 0.22
N HIS A 151 4.57 5.03 0.96
CA HIS A 151 3.73 5.58 2.04
C HIS A 151 4.05 4.89 3.36
N THR A 152 4.48 5.66 4.35
CA THR A 152 4.78 5.16 5.70
C THR A 152 3.83 5.77 6.73
N VAL A 153 3.27 4.93 7.59
CA VAL A 153 2.28 5.32 8.60
C VAL A 153 2.42 4.48 9.86
N THR A 154 2.24 5.11 11.03
CA THR A 154 2.22 4.42 12.32
C THR A 154 0.80 4.07 12.72
N GLY A 155 0.61 2.84 13.22
CA GLY A 155 -0.69 2.30 13.60
C GLY A 155 -0.58 1.24 14.68
N ARG A 156 -1.64 0.43 14.80
CA ARG A 156 -1.65 -0.76 15.65
C ARG A 156 -2.15 -1.95 14.84
N ILE A 157 -1.44 -3.07 14.92
CA ILE A 157 -1.87 -4.38 14.42
C ILE A 157 -1.94 -5.29 15.64
N PHE A 158 -3.08 -5.95 15.87
CA PHE A 158 -3.29 -6.83 17.03
C PHE A 158 -2.93 -6.17 18.39
N ASP A 159 -3.30 -4.89 18.55
CA ASP A 159 -2.97 -4.01 19.68
C ASP A 159 -1.48 -3.67 19.85
N VAL A 160 -0.59 -4.23 19.02
CA VAL A 160 0.84 -3.92 18.98
C VAL A 160 1.07 -2.65 18.16
N PRO A 161 1.77 -1.64 18.69
CA PRO A 161 2.16 -0.46 17.89
C PRO A 161 3.14 -0.87 16.81
N VAL A 162 2.85 -0.48 15.57
CA VAL A 162 3.69 -0.79 14.41
C VAL A 162 3.84 0.44 13.52
N THR A 163 4.92 0.48 12.74
CA THR A 163 5.04 1.35 11.58
C THR A 163 4.91 0.50 10.33
N VAL A 164 4.01 0.85 9.43
CA VAL A 164 3.75 0.15 8.16
C VAL A 164 4.25 1.00 7.01
N ARG A 165 4.91 0.38 6.04
CA ARG A 165 5.42 1.00 4.82
C ARG A 165 4.88 0.28 3.60
N PHE A 166 4.18 1.01 2.74
CA PHE A 166 3.67 0.55 1.45
C PHE A 166 4.58 1.05 0.34
N THR A 167 5.07 0.12 -0.48
CA THR A 167 5.92 0.41 -1.64
C THR A 167 5.20 -0.05 -2.91
N PRO A 168 4.96 0.84 -3.90
CA PRO A 168 4.32 0.42 -5.14
C PRO A 168 5.28 -0.45 -5.94
N VAL A 169 4.79 -1.59 -6.43
CA VAL A 169 5.60 -2.59 -7.16
C VAL A 169 5.11 -2.83 -8.59
N SER A 170 3.83 -2.56 -8.87
CA SER A 170 3.26 -2.72 -10.22
C SER A 170 2.10 -1.76 -10.48
N TYR A 171 1.88 -1.45 -11.75
CA TYR A 171 0.88 -0.52 -12.24
C TYR A 171 0.15 -1.14 -13.43
N ALA A 172 -1.15 -1.37 -13.31
CA ALA A 172 -2.00 -1.79 -14.40
C ALA A 172 -2.78 -0.57 -14.93
N PHE A 173 -2.34 -0.02 -16.05
CA PHE A 173 -3.03 1.04 -16.77
C PHE A 173 -4.20 0.46 -17.55
N ASP A 174 -5.38 1.06 -17.40
CA ASP A 174 -6.55 0.90 -18.26
C ASP A 174 -6.78 2.22 -18.99
N TYR A 175 -6.74 2.20 -20.32
CA TYR A 175 -6.83 3.41 -21.15
C TYR A 175 -8.28 3.78 -21.50
N GLY A 176 -9.28 3.00 -21.07
CA GLY A 176 -10.70 3.26 -21.28
C GLY A 176 -11.25 2.85 -22.65
N ASP A 177 -10.42 2.34 -23.56
CA ASP A 177 -10.82 1.79 -24.87
C ASP A 177 -10.79 0.25 -24.91
N GLY A 178 -10.63 -0.38 -23.74
CA GLY A 178 -10.48 -1.82 -23.56
C GLY A 178 -9.03 -2.31 -23.67
N SER A 179 -8.08 -1.44 -23.99
CA SER A 179 -6.66 -1.76 -23.90
C SER A 179 -6.10 -1.50 -22.50
N THR A 180 -5.15 -2.34 -22.11
CA THR A 180 -4.47 -2.25 -20.81
C THR A 180 -2.97 -2.43 -20.98
N ARG A 181 -2.19 -1.94 -20.02
CA ARG A 181 -0.75 -2.16 -19.94
C ARG A 181 -0.30 -2.31 -18.50
N GLU A 182 0.45 -3.37 -18.21
CA GLU A 182 1.11 -3.55 -16.92
C GLU A 182 2.55 -3.03 -17.01
N THR A 183 3.00 -2.25 -16.02
CA THR A 183 4.36 -1.72 -15.91
C THR A 183 4.87 -1.80 -14.47
N THR A 184 6.19 -1.72 -14.29
CA THR A 184 6.83 -1.55 -12.98
C THR A 184 7.18 -0.10 -12.66
N SER A 185 6.89 0.82 -13.58
CA SER A 185 7.12 2.26 -13.46
C SER A 185 5.78 3.00 -13.50
N PRO A 186 5.58 4.04 -12.67
CA PRO A 186 4.38 4.87 -12.69
C PRO A 186 4.26 5.75 -13.96
N GLY A 187 5.24 5.69 -14.86
CA GLY A 187 5.39 6.64 -15.96
C GLY A 187 6.28 7.82 -15.57
N THR A 188 6.64 8.63 -16.55
CA THR A 188 7.42 9.85 -16.35
C THR A 188 6.88 10.91 -17.29
N SER A 189 6.74 12.15 -16.81
CA SER A 189 6.24 13.24 -17.63
C SER A 189 7.19 13.51 -18.80
N TRP A 190 6.68 14.03 -19.92
CA TRP A 190 7.55 14.44 -21.01
C TRP A 190 8.50 15.57 -20.61
N ASP A 191 8.06 16.46 -19.72
CA ASP A 191 8.88 17.55 -19.19
C ASP A 191 10.08 17.01 -18.39
N ASP A 192 9.87 16.01 -17.52
CA ASP A 192 10.95 15.38 -16.76
C ASP A 192 11.90 14.55 -17.64
N LEU A 193 11.39 14.03 -18.77
CA LEU A 193 12.18 13.30 -19.76
C LEU A 193 12.93 14.22 -20.74
N ASP A 194 12.64 15.52 -20.75
CA ASP A 194 13.14 16.50 -21.74
C ASP A 194 12.87 16.06 -23.19
N VAL A 195 11.65 15.58 -23.46
CA VAL A 195 11.21 15.14 -24.80
C VAL A 195 9.98 15.91 -25.29
N PRO A 196 9.77 16.04 -26.61
CA PRO A 196 8.58 16.68 -27.15
C PRO A 196 7.28 15.95 -26.78
N GLN A 197 6.17 16.69 -26.75
CA GLN A 197 4.83 16.13 -26.65
C GLN A 197 4.58 15.09 -27.76
N PHE A 198 3.78 14.07 -27.42
CA PHE A 198 3.48 12.92 -28.28
C PHE A 198 4.69 12.01 -28.58
N THR A 199 5.79 12.13 -27.83
CA THR A 199 6.86 11.14 -27.83
C THR A 199 6.39 9.89 -27.09
N ALA A 200 6.58 8.71 -27.69
CA ALA A 200 6.21 7.46 -27.03
C ALA A 200 7.08 7.19 -25.78
N THR A 201 6.42 6.86 -24.68
CA THR A 201 7.01 6.42 -23.40
C THR A 201 6.55 5.00 -23.07
N ASP A 202 7.11 4.41 -22.00
CA ASP A 202 6.73 3.08 -21.53
C ASP A 202 5.24 2.98 -21.12
N THR A 203 4.62 4.09 -20.72
CA THR A 203 3.22 4.19 -20.30
C THR A 203 2.33 4.90 -21.32
N SER A 204 2.85 5.21 -22.52
CA SER A 204 2.06 5.86 -23.57
C SER A 204 1.09 4.90 -24.26
N HIS A 205 -0.05 5.45 -24.69
CA HIS A 205 -1.06 4.76 -25.50
C HIS A 205 -1.53 5.60 -26.70
N SER A 206 -1.87 4.94 -27.81
CA SER A 206 -2.39 5.59 -29.01
C SER A 206 -3.81 5.15 -29.29
N TYR A 207 -4.74 6.10 -29.24
CA TYR A 207 -6.15 5.85 -29.49
C TYR A 207 -6.48 5.78 -30.98
N GLY A 208 -7.34 4.83 -31.36
CA GLY A 208 -7.71 4.60 -32.76
C GLY A 208 -8.84 5.48 -33.30
N ALA A 209 -9.58 6.18 -32.43
CA ALA A 209 -10.71 7.03 -32.80
C ALA A 209 -10.83 8.23 -31.86
N ALA A 210 -11.47 9.31 -32.32
CA ALA A 210 -11.82 10.44 -31.47
C ALA A 210 -12.97 10.08 -30.52
N GLY A 211 -12.93 10.64 -29.31
CA GLY A 211 -13.89 10.34 -28.26
C GLY A 211 -13.41 10.75 -26.87
N GLU A 212 -14.23 10.48 -25.87
CA GLU A 212 -13.85 10.59 -24.46
C GLU A 212 -13.64 9.18 -23.91
N TYR A 213 -12.50 8.98 -23.26
CA TYR A 213 -12.10 7.69 -22.69
C TYR A 213 -11.86 7.83 -21.19
N GLU A 214 -12.34 6.87 -20.44
CA GLU A 214 -12.23 6.82 -18.99
C GLU A 214 -10.99 6.02 -18.59
N ALA A 215 -9.85 6.71 -18.41
CA ALA A 215 -8.59 6.07 -18.05
C ALA A 215 -8.45 5.94 -16.52
N SER A 216 -7.84 4.84 -16.09
CA SER A 216 -7.56 4.56 -14.68
C SER A 216 -6.32 3.67 -14.53
N VAL A 217 -5.83 3.56 -13.31
CA VAL A 217 -4.68 2.72 -12.95
C VAL A 217 -5.00 1.95 -11.68
N THR A 218 -4.73 0.64 -11.69
CA THR A 218 -4.66 -0.20 -10.50
C THR A 218 -3.20 -0.30 -10.05
N ILE A 219 -2.90 0.23 -8.87
CA ILE A 219 -1.57 0.22 -8.28
C ILE A 219 -1.49 -0.93 -7.28
N ARG A 220 -0.42 -1.73 -7.37
CA ARG A 220 -0.17 -2.82 -6.42
C ARG A 220 0.95 -2.43 -5.48
N TYR A 221 0.66 -2.46 -4.18
CA TYR A 221 1.61 -2.16 -3.12
C TYR A 221 2.02 -3.43 -2.37
N ALA A 222 3.33 -3.62 -2.22
CA ALA A 222 3.89 -4.51 -1.22
C ALA A 222 4.02 -3.76 0.12
N ALA A 223 3.74 -4.44 1.23
CA ALA A 223 3.76 -3.84 2.55
C ALA A 223 4.83 -4.47 3.44
N GLU A 224 5.45 -3.64 4.28
CA GLU A 224 6.39 -4.03 5.33
C GLU A 224 5.93 -3.41 6.64
N ALA A 225 6.17 -4.06 7.77
CA ALA A 225 5.88 -3.50 9.09
C ALA A 225 7.09 -3.60 10.04
N ASP A 226 7.16 -2.70 11.01
CA ASP A 226 8.15 -2.70 12.09
C ASP A 226 7.44 -2.51 13.44
N ALA A 227 7.63 -3.48 14.33
CA ALA A 227 7.10 -3.48 15.70
C ALA A 227 8.14 -3.08 16.76
N GLY A 228 9.24 -2.45 16.34
CA GLY A 228 10.38 -2.06 17.18
C GLY A 228 11.54 -3.07 17.17
N GLY A 229 11.46 -4.09 16.32
CA GLY A 229 12.46 -5.16 16.17
C GLY A 229 13.15 -5.19 14.82
N GLY A 230 12.80 -4.26 13.91
CA GLY A 230 13.20 -4.28 12.52
C GLY A 230 12.01 -4.51 11.60
N TRP A 231 12.20 -4.22 10.31
CA TRP A 231 11.17 -4.42 9.30
C TRP A 231 10.91 -5.93 9.08
N PHE A 232 9.69 -6.28 8.67
CA PHE A 232 9.34 -7.60 8.17
C PHE A 232 8.28 -7.46 7.07
N PRO A 233 8.28 -8.35 6.06
CA PRO A 233 7.30 -8.29 4.98
C PRO A 233 5.91 -8.71 5.46
N ILE A 234 4.88 -8.07 4.90
CA ILE A 234 3.48 -8.45 5.07
C ILE A 234 3.05 -9.28 3.86
N ALA A 235 2.39 -10.41 4.11
CA ALA A 235 1.95 -11.32 3.05
C ALA A 235 0.82 -10.71 2.20
N GLY A 236 0.95 -10.81 0.88
CA GLY A 236 -0.01 -10.32 -0.11
C GLY A 236 0.26 -8.92 -0.65
N LEU A 237 -0.56 -8.50 -1.61
CA LEU A 237 -0.51 -7.17 -2.24
C LEU A 237 -1.77 -6.37 -1.94
N LEU A 238 -1.59 -5.08 -1.71
CA LEU A 238 -2.70 -4.13 -1.63
C LEU A 238 -2.95 -3.58 -3.03
N GLU A 239 -4.13 -3.85 -3.57
CA GLU A 239 -4.58 -3.24 -4.82
C GLU A 239 -5.34 -1.93 -4.53
N LEU A 240 -4.87 -0.84 -5.13
CA LEU A 240 -5.44 0.49 -5.00
C LEU A 240 -5.83 1.02 -6.39
N ASN A 241 -7.12 1.25 -6.59
CA ASN A 241 -7.62 1.84 -7.84
C ASN A 241 -7.63 3.36 -7.75
N THR A 242 -7.02 4.01 -8.75
CA THR A 242 -7.13 5.45 -8.92
C THR A 242 -8.54 5.86 -9.35
N PRO A 243 -9.00 7.08 -9.05
CA PRO A 243 -10.19 7.63 -9.67
C PRO A 243 -9.99 7.75 -11.18
N THR A 244 -11.06 7.46 -11.94
CA THR A 244 -11.08 7.65 -13.39
C THR A 244 -10.78 9.09 -13.79
N THR A 245 -9.99 9.24 -14.86
CA THR A 245 -9.70 10.52 -15.52
C THR A 245 -10.16 10.46 -16.97
N VAL A 246 -10.85 11.51 -17.42
CA VAL A 246 -11.33 11.59 -18.81
C VAL A 246 -10.20 12.05 -19.72
N ILE A 247 -9.93 11.27 -20.75
CA ILE A 247 -9.02 11.59 -21.85
C ILE A 247 -9.85 11.95 -23.07
N ARG A 248 -9.68 13.18 -23.57
CA ARG A 248 -10.37 13.67 -24.76
C ARG A 248 -9.47 13.49 -25.97
N VAL A 249 -9.82 12.54 -26.83
CA VAL A 249 -9.09 12.27 -28.07
C VAL A 249 -9.75 13.03 -29.21
N VAL A 250 -8.95 13.79 -29.95
CA VAL A 250 -9.40 14.60 -31.08
C VAL A 250 -8.73 14.16 -32.39
N GLU A 251 -9.42 14.40 -33.50
CA GLU A 251 -8.81 14.39 -34.82
C GLU A 251 -8.19 15.76 -35.10
N VAL A 252 -7.03 15.76 -35.76
CA VAL A 252 -6.36 16.97 -36.20
C VAL A 252 -6.40 17.00 -37.72
N ASP A 253 -7.15 17.97 -38.25
CA ASP A 253 -7.13 18.30 -39.68
C ASP A 253 -6.05 19.34 -39.95
N THR A 254 -5.19 19.06 -40.94
CA THR A 254 -4.24 20.07 -41.43
C THR A 254 -4.85 20.80 -42.61
N ALA A 255 -4.91 22.13 -42.51
CA ALA A 255 -5.30 23.01 -43.61
C ALA A 255 -4.09 23.84 -44.05
N LEU A 256 -3.90 23.99 -45.36
CA LEU A 256 -2.91 24.93 -45.89
C LEU A 256 -3.51 26.34 -45.81
N VAL A 257 -2.93 27.20 -44.99
CA VAL A 257 -3.33 28.61 -44.89
C VAL A 257 -2.42 29.49 -45.75
N GLU A 258 -3.01 30.50 -46.41
CA GLU A 258 -2.25 31.46 -47.22
C GLU A 258 -1.55 32.54 -46.38
N ARG A 259 -1.96 32.71 -45.11
CA ARG A 259 -1.52 33.78 -44.20
C ARG A 259 -1.30 33.25 -42.78
N THR A 260 -0.40 33.88 -42.03
CA THR A 260 -0.14 33.58 -40.61
C THR A 260 -1.25 34.12 -39.70
N CYS A 261 -1.36 33.63 -38.45
CA CYS A 261 -2.35 34.13 -37.48
C CYS A 261 -2.21 35.61 -37.15
N ASP A 262 -0.99 36.17 -37.28
CA ASP A 262 -0.76 37.61 -37.12
C ASP A 262 -1.33 38.43 -38.30
N GLU A 263 -1.39 37.84 -39.49
CA GLU A 263 -1.89 38.46 -40.72
C GLU A 263 -3.40 38.25 -40.91
N ASP A 264 -3.93 37.12 -40.45
CA ASP A 264 -5.36 36.80 -40.42
C ASP A 264 -5.73 36.10 -39.11
N PRO A 265 -6.07 36.85 -38.05
CA PRO A 265 -6.45 36.30 -36.75
C PRO A 265 -7.76 35.50 -36.77
N SER A 266 -8.49 35.52 -37.88
CA SER A 266 -9.70 34.72 -38.09
C SER A 266 -9.48 33.50 -38.98
N GLY A 267 -8.23 33.24 -39.37
CA GLY A 267 -7.85 32.12 -40.23
C GLY A 267 -7.99 30.76 -39.53
N PRO A 268 -8.10 29.66 -40.29
CA PRO A 268 -8.13 28.31 -39.72
C PRO A 268 -6.87 28.02 -38.88
N GLY A 269 -7.05 27.67 -37.60
CA GLY A 269 -5.94 27.37 -36.67
C GLY A 269 -5.50 28.55 -35.79
N CYS A 270 -6.20 29.67 -35.89
CA CYS A 270 -6.15 30.86 -35.03
C CYS A 270 -7.55 31.02 -34.38
#